data_AF-A0A246A8U6-F1
#
_entry.id   AF-A0A246A8U6-F1
#
_cell.length_a   1.000
_cell.length_b   1.000
_cell.length_c   1.000
_cell.angle_alpha   90.00
_cell.angle_beta   90.00
_cell.angle_gamma   90.00
#
_symmetry.space_group_name_H-M   'P 1'
#
loop_
_entity.id
_entity.type
_entity.pdbx_description
1 polymer ?
#
loop_
_entity_poly.entity_id
_entity_poly.type
_entity_poly.pdbx_seq_one_letter_code
_entity_poly.pdbx_strand_id
1 'polypeptide(L)' 'MNEERDRKRLKTFGQNLRTIREKLNLSQDQVVANCDLTKGNLSNIENGNKDFTFTTLLEIAKGLGIPPKELLDF' A
#
# COMPACT_ATOMS: atom_id res chain seq x y z
N MET A 1 -18.62 10.80 -5.37
CA MET A 1 -17.68 9.68 -5.62
C MET A 1 -18.50 8.47 -5.98
N ASN A 2 -18.05 7.64 -6.92
CA ASN A 2 -18.75 6.39 -7.22
C ASN A 2 -18.13 5.32 -6.32
N GLU A 3 -18.78 5.04 -5.21
CA GLU A 3 -18.28 4.17 -4.13
C GLU A 3 -17.85 2.79 -4.64
N GLU A 4 -18.52 2.26 -5.66
CA GLU A 4 -18.19 0.95 -6.24
C GLU A 4 -16.93 0.99 -7.11
N ARG A 5 -16.81 1.99 -7.98
CA ARG A 5 -15.63 2.17 -8.85
C ARG A 5 -14.39 2.43 -8.01
N ASP A 6 -14.50 3.30 -7.01
CA ASP A 6 -13.36 3.71 -6.19
C ASP A 6 -12.91 2.54 -5.30
N ARG A 7 -13.85 1.74 -4.76
CA ARG A 7 -13.54 0.47 -4.05
C ARG A 7 -12.81 -0.55 -4.92
N LYS A 8 -13.18 -0.70 -6.20
CA LYS A 8 -12.48 -1.63 -7.12
C LYS A 8 -11.02 -1.22 -7.30
N ARG A 9 -10.76 0.08 -7.51
CA ARG A 9 -9.40 0.62 -7.65
C ARG A 9 -8.56 0.41 -6.39
N LEU A 10 -9.14 0.67 -5.22
CA LEU A 10 -8.45 0.45 -3.94
C LEU A 10 -8.10 -1.02 -3.73
N LYS A 11 -9.00 -1.96 -4.07
CA LYS A 11 -8.69 -3.39 -4.00
C LYS A 11 -7.57 -3.80 -4.95
N THR A 12 -7.59 -3.33 -6.20
CA THR A 12 -6.53 -3.64 -7.17
C THR A 12 -5.18 -3.11 -6.70
N PHE A 13 -5.12 -1.85 -6.26
CA PHE A 13 -3.91 -1.27 -5.70
C PHE A 13 -3.42 -2.04 -4.46
N GLY A 14 -4.32 -2.33 -3.52
CA GLY A 14 -3.97 -3.04 -2.29
C GLY A 14 -3.40 -4.44 -2.53
N GLN A 15 -3.95 -5.17 -3.51
CA GLN A 15 -3.44 -6.48 -3.93
C GLN A 15 -2.06 -6.39 -4.57
N ASN A 16 -1.82 -5.37 -5.42
CA ASN A 16 -0.50 -5.12 -5.99
C ASN A 16 0.52 -4.82 -4.89
N LEU A 17 0.19 -3.90 -3.98
CA LEU A 17 1.03 -3.54 -2.83
C LEU A 17 1.42 -4.77 -1.99
N ARG A 18 0.44 -5.61 -1.64
CA ARG A 18 0.67 -6.84 -0.90
C ARG A 18 1.61 -7.79 -1.65
N THR A 19 1.38 -7.95 -2.96
CA THR A 19 2.19 -8.81 -3.83
C THR A 19 3.64 -8.34 -3.87
N ILE A 20 3.87 -7.04 -4.02
CA ILE A 20 5.21 -6.46 -4.00
C ILE A 20 5.89 -6.69 -2.64
N ARG A 21 5.18 -6.42 -1.54
CA ARG A 21 5.70 -6.66 -0.18
C ARG A 21 6.12 -8.12 0.03
N GLU A 22 5.28 -9.06 -0.37
CA GLU A 22 5.55 -10.50 -0.26
C GLU A 22 6.71 -10.93 -1.16
N LYS A 23 6.84 -10.40 -2.38
CA LYS A 23 8.00 -10.62 -3.26
C LYS A 23 9.32 -10.13 -2.66
N LEU A 24 9.26 -9.06 -1.85
CA LEU A 24 10.40 -8.53 -1.11
C LEU A 24 10.67 -9.29 0.20
N ASN A 25 9.88 -10.32 0.53
CA ASN A 25 9.94 -11.09 1.78
C ASN A 25 9.78 -10.21 3.05
N LEU A 26 9.01 -9.13 2.95
CA LEU A 26 8.75 -8.22 4.06
C LEU A 26 7.41 -8.55 4.75
N SER A 27 7.39 -8.51 6.08
CA SER A 27 6.16 -8.45 6.86
C SER A 27 5.61 -7.02 6.89
N GLN A 28 4.34 -6.84 7.21
CA GLN A 28 3.77 -5.50 7.41
C GLN A 28 4.52 -4.74 8.52
N ASP A 29 4.96 -5.42 9.58
CA ASP A 29 5.72 -4.81 10.68
C ASP A 29 7.09 -4.28 10.20
N GLN A 30 7.75 -5.01 9.30
CA GLN A 30 9.03 -4.58 8.72
C GLN A 30 8.89 -3.37 7.81
N VAL A 31 7.78 -3.26 7.07
CA VAL A 31 7.51 -2.08 6.22
C VAL A 31 7.29 -0.84 7.09
N VAL A 32 6.43 -0.95 8.11
CA VAL A 32 6.08 0.20 8.96
C VAL A 32 7.18 0.58 9.94
N ALA A 33 8.14 -0.32 10.23
CA ALA A 33 9.33 0.04 10.99
C ALA A 33 10.20 1.11 10.29
N ASN A 34 10.04 1.26 8.98
CA ASN A 34 10.84 2.17 8.14
C ASN A 34 10.03 3.36 7.58
N CYS A 35 8.77 3.55 7.99
CA CYS A 35 7.92 4.65 7.53
C CYS A 35 6.92 5.12 8.59
N ASP A 36 6.34 6.31 8.38
CA ASP A 36 5.37 6.90 9.32
C ASP A 36 3.95 6.35 9.12
N LEU A 37 3.81 5.02 9.23
CA LEU A 37 2.53 4.32 9.12
C LEU A 37 2.35 3.34 10.27
N THR A 38 1.09 3.02 10.55
CA THR A 38 0.77 1.92 11.47
C THR A 38 0.53 0.65 10.68
N LYS A 39 0.79 -0.51 11.29
CA LYS A 39 0.45 -1.83 10.71
C LYS A 39 -1.03 -1.90 10.28
N GLY A 40 -1.92 -1.34 11.10
CA GLY A 40 -3.35 -1.28 10.80
C GLY A 40 -3.68 -0.42 9.57
N ASN A 41 -3.00 0.71 9.38
CA ASN A 41 -3.14 1.52 8.16
C ASN A 41 -2.68 0.74 6.94
N LEU A 42 -1.48 0.12 6.99
CA LEU A 42 -0.95 -0.66 5.88
C LEU A 42 -1.88 -1.84 5.52
N SER A 43 -2.37 -2.57 6.53
CA SER A 43 -3.32 -3.66 6.34
C SER A 43 -4.64 -3.21 5.71
N ASN A 44 -5.20 -2.08 6.13
CA ASN A 44 -6.42 -1.54 5.53
C ASN A 44 -6.22 -1.14 4.06
N ILE A 45 -5.05 -0.61 3.71
CA ILE A 45 -4.70 -0.25 2.33
C ILE A 45 -4.50 -1.51 1.48
N GLU A 46 -3.74 -2.51 1.96
CA GLU A 46 -3.55 -3.79 1.25
C GLU A 46 -4.88 -4.52 0.98
N ASN A 47 -5.86 -4.37 1.85
CA ASN A 47 -7.20 -4.96 1.67
C ASN A 47 -8.17 -4.07 0.86
N GLY A 48 -7.76 -2.87 0.45
CA GLY A 48 -8.59 -1.90 -0.26
C GLY A 48 -9.74 -1.33 0.58
N ASN A 49 -9.62 -1.35 1.91
CA ASN A 49 -10.62 -0.87 2.87
C ASN A 49 -10.49 0.62 3.18
N LYS A 50 -9.39 1.26 2.74
CA LYS A 50 -9.10 2.66 3.04
C LYS A 50 -8.41 3.32 1.85
N ASP A 51 -8.93 4.48 1.47
CA ASP A 51 -8.23 5.41 0.58
C ASP A 51 -7.12 6.15 1.33
N PHE A 52 -6.11 6.61 0.62
CA PHE A 52 -4.89 7.16 1.20
C PHE A 52 -4.42 8.39 0.43
N THR A 53 -3.63 9.23 1.09
CA THR A 53 -3.08 10.44 0.49
C THR A 53 -1.82 10.12 -0.31
N PHE A 54 -1.43 11.03 -1.20
CA PHE A 54 -0.17 10.94 -1.91
C PHE A 54 1.04 10.80 -0.97
N THR A 55 1.05 11.46 0.19
CA THR A 55 2.13 11.33 1.18
C THR A 55 2.20 9.93 1.79
N THR A 56 1.06 9.28 2.05
CA THR A 56 1.03 7.87 2.47
C THR A 56 1.61 6.94 1.41
N LEU A 57 1.34 7.20 0.12
CA LEU A 57 1.97 6.42 -0.97
C LEU A 57 3.50 6.50 -0.90
N LEU A 58 4.05 7.69 -0.66
CA LEU A 58 5.50 7.89 -0.55
C LEU A 58 6.08 7.18 0.68
N GLU A 59 5.40 7.22 1.82
CA GLU A 59 5.82 6.49 3.03
C GLU A 59 5.78 4.96 2.83
N ILE A 60 4.78 4.44 2.10
CA ILE A 60 4.73 3.01 1.73
C ILE A 60 5.93 2.65 0.85
N ALA A 61 6.21 3.43 -0.19
CA ALA A 61 7.32 3.20 -1.11
C ALA A 61 8.67 3.22 -0.36
N LYS A 62 8.85 4.19 0.55
CA LYS A 62 10.00 4.28 1.45
C LYS A 62 10.13 3.05 2.35
N GLY A 63 9.04 2.62 2.99
CA GLY A 63 9.02 1.45 3.86
C GLY A 63 9.33 0.13 3.14
N LEU A 64 9.00 0.05 1.85
CA LEU A 64 9.34 -1.08 0.96
C LEU A 64 10.75 -0.97 0.35
N GLY A 65 11.37 0.20 0.40
CA GLY A 65 12.67 0.45 -0.23
C GLY A 65 12.62 0.48 -1.77
N ILE A 66 11.49 0.88 -2.36
CA ILE A 66 11.30 0.91 -3.81
C ILE A 66 10.83 2.29 -4.30
N PRO A 67 11.01 2.63 -5.60
CA PRO A 67 10.42 3.83 -6.18
C PRO A 67 8.87 3.79 -6.17
N PRO A 68 8.16 4.92 -5.93
CA PRO A 68 6.70 4.95 -5.92
C PRO A 68 6.03 4.50 -7.22
N LYS A 69 6.73 4.63 -8.36
CA LYS A 69 6.23 4.16 -9.67
C LYS A 69 5.94 2.66 -9.70
N GLU A 70 6.70 1.86 -8.95
CA GLU A 70 6.52 0.40 -8.87
C GLU A 70 5.19 0.04 -8.20
N LEU A 71 4.68 0.90 -7.32
CA LEU A 71 3.37 0.72 -6.68
C LEU A 71 2.21 1.01 -7.63
N LEU A 72 2.47 1.72 -8.74
CA LEU A 72 1.47 2.15 -9.73
C LEU A 72 1.47 1.31 -11.00
N ASP A 73 2.34 0.30 -11.09
CA ASP A 73 2.45 -0.61 -12.23
C ASP A 73 1.54 -1.83 -12.03
N PHE A 74 0.24 -1.70 -12.35
CA PHE A 74 -0.79 -2.75 -12.21
C PHE A 74 -2.02 -2.54 -13.10
#